data_AF-A0A929K376-F1
#
_entry.id   AF-A0A929K376-F1
#
_cell.length_a   1.000
_cell.length_b   1.000
_cell.length_c   1.000
_cell.angle_alpha   90.00
_cell.angle_beta   90.00
_cell.angle_gamma   90.00
#
_symmetry.space_group_name_H-M   'P 1'
#
loop_
_entity.id
_entity.type
_entity.pdbx_description
1 polymer ?
#
loop_
_entity_poly.entity_id
_entity_poly.type
_entity_poly.pdbx_seq_one_letter_code
_entity_poly.pdbx_strand_id
1 'polypeptide(L)'
;VLSVAETPLPLGVVDKVESELETRLDNRFIDLRKQRNQAIFKIRNVVVAAVHEFLRTQNFIEVHTPNIIASSSEGGTDVFRIKYFEKEAFLAQSPQLYKQMLMATGLDRVYEIAWYFRAEEHNTRRHLNESTAVDLEMAFINDEEDIMKILEDLV
;
A
#
# COMPACT_ATOMS: atom_id res chain seq x y z
N VAL A 1 -15.64 -31.71 16.98
CA VAL A 1 -15.49 -31.19 15.60
C VAL A 1 -16.10 -29.79 15.58
N LEU A 2 -15.34 -28.74 15.23
CA LEU A 2 -15.85 -27.35 15.19
C LEU A 2 -16.58 -27.02 13.88
N SER A 3 -16.08 -27.52 12.75
CA SER A 3 -16.73 -27.44 11.44
C SER A 3 -16.17 -28.54 10.53
N VAL A 4 -17.01 -29.09 9.65
CA VAL A 4 -16.63 -30.10 8.66
C VAL A 4 -16.43 -29.42 7.31
N ALA A 5 -15.34 -29.73 6.61
CA ALA A 5 -15.07 -29.18 5.28
C ALA A 5 -15.76 -30.00 4.19
N GLU A 6 -16.30 -29.30 3.18
CA GLU A 6 -16.83 -29.93 1.97
C GLU A 6 -15.71 -30.45 1.05
N THR A 7 -16.05 -31.42 0.21
CA THR A 7 -15.15 -32.05 -0.75
C THR A 7 -15.79 -32.11 -2.14
N PRO A 8 -15.05 -31.87 -3.24
CA PRO A 8 -13.60 -31.62 -3.29
C PRO A 8 -13.22 -30.20 -2.84
N LEU A 9 -11.98 -30.03 -2.37
CA LEU A 9 -11.45 -28.70 -2.06
C LEU A 9 -11.19 -27.91 -3.36
N PRO A 10 -11.37 -26.58 -3.35
CA PRO A 10 -11.17 -25.76 -4.56
C PRO A 10 -9.69 -25.58 -4.93
N LEU A 11 -8.78 -25.84 -3.99
CA LEU A 11 -7.34 -25.89 -4.21
C LEU A 11 -6.72 -26.98 -3.34
N GLY A 12 -5.71 -27.64 -3.91
CA GLY A 12 -4.85 -28.54 -3.18
C GLY A 12 -4.06 -27.86 -2.08
N VAL A 13 -4.14 -28.37 -0.86
CA VAL A 13 -3.35 -27.87 0.28
C VAL A 13 -1.99 -28.57 0.38
N VAL A 14 -1.89 -29.79 -0.16
CA VAL A 14 -0.68 -30.65 -0.12
C VAL A 14 -0.28 -31.11 -1.54
N ASP A 15 -0.90 -30.56 -2.58
CA ASP A 15 -0.71 -31.03 -3.95
C ASP A 15 0.71 -30.74 -4.45
N LYS A 16 1.28 -31.71 -5.18
CA LYS A 16 2.61 -31.62 -5.80
C LYS A 16 2.62 -30.73 -7.05
N VAL A 17 1.45 -30.50 -7.65
CA VAL A 17 1.27 -29.68 -8.86
C VAL A 17 0.80 -28.30 -8.41
N GLU A 18 1.54 -27.25 -8.79
CA GLU A 18 1.10 -25.89 -8.52
C GLU A 18 -0.08 -25.51 -9.42
N SER A 19 -1.10 -24.90 -8.82
CA SER A 19 -2.22 -24.30 -9.55
C SER A 19 -1.81 -22.95 -10.12
N GLU A 20 -2.48 -22.54 -11.20
CA GLU A 20 -2.30 -21.24 -11.83
C GLU A 20 -2.54 -20.09 -10.84
N LEU A 21 -1.87 -18.94 -11.07
CA LEU A 21 -1.97 -17.79 -10.18
C LEU A 21 -3.41 -17.29 -10.03
N GLU A 22 -4.17 -17.24 -11.12
CA GLU A 22 -5.57 -16.79 -11.11
C GLU A 22 -6.43 -17.64 -10.17
N THR A 23 -6.37 -18.97 -10.31
CA THR A 23 -7.09 -19.91 -9.41
C THR A 23 -6.68 -19.74 -7.95
N ARG A 24 -5.41 -19.43 -7.70
CA ARG A 24 -4.87 -19.16 -6.35
C ARG A 24 -5.39 -17.86 -5.75
N LEU A 25 -5.55 -16.82 -6.57
CA LEU A 25 -6.11 -15.54 -6.14
C LEU A 25 -7.61 -15.67 -5.88
N ASP A 26 -8.37 -16.37 -6.72
CA ASP A 26 -9.80 -16.63 -6.51
C ASP A 26 -10.08 -17.41 -5.22
N ASN A 27 -9.17 -18.32 -4.86
CA ASN A 27 -9.30 -19.19 -3.68
C ASN A 27 -8.26 -18.86 -2.61
N ARG A 28 -8.00 -17.56 -2.39
CA ARG A 28 -6.92 -17.08 -1.53
C ARG A 28 -6.94 -17.66 -0.11
N PHE A 29 -8.13 -17.90 0.44
CA PHE A 29 -8.30 -18.48 1.77
C PHE A 29 -7.75 -19.92 1.90
N ILE A 30 -7.76 -20.72 0.82
CA ILE A 30 -7.08 -22.01 0.78
C ILE A 30 -5.60 -21.84 0.44
N ASP A 31 -5.26 -20.95 -0.50
CA ASP A 31 -3.87 -20.71 -0.91
C ASP A 31 -2.98 -20.28 0.27
N LEU A 32 -3.53 -19.50 1.22
CA LEU A 32 -2.85 -19.08 2.45
C LEU A 32 -2.71 -20.16 3.52
N ARG A 33 -3.28 -21.35 3.32
CA ARG A 33 -3.00 -22.52 4.18
C ARG A 33 -1.65 -23.16 3.82
N LYS A 34 -1.10 -22.88 2.64
CA LYS A 34 0.27 -23.30 2.27
C LYS A 34 1.28 -22.42 3.02
N GLN A 35 2.21 -23.05 3.74
CA GLN A 35 3.18 -22.36 4.60
C GLN A 35 4.00 -21.29 3.84
N ARG A 36 4.44 -21.60 2.61
CA ARG A 36 5.18 -20.66 1.75
C ARG A 36 4.39 -19.38 1.46
N ASN A 37 3.12 -19.50 1.12
CA ASN A 37 2.27 -18.34 0.79
C ASN A 37 1.93 -17.55 2.05
N GLN A 38 1.63 -18.24 3.16
CA GLN A 38 1.42 -17.59 4.45
C GLN A 38 2.65 -16.80 4.91
N ALA A 39 3.86 -17.31 4.65
CA ALA A 39 5.10 -16.65 5.03
C ALA A 39 5.24 -15.26 4.38
N ILE A 40 4.79 -15.09 3.14
CA ILE A 40 4.81 -13.78 2.44
C ILE A 40 4.01 -12.72 3.23
N PHE A 41 2.84 -13.09 3.75
CA PHE A 41 1.99 -12.16 4.54
C PHE A 41 2.56 -11.89 5.92
N LYS A 42 3.18 -12.89 6.55
CA LYS A 42 3.91 -12.71 7.81
C LYS A 42 5.09 -11.76 7.64
N ILE A 43 5.86 -11.90 6.56
CA ILE A 43 6.95 -10.99 6.21
C ILE A 43 6.39 -9.59 5.97
N ARG A 44 5.32 -9.44 5.16
CA ARG A 44 4.66 -8.13 4.95
C ARG A 44 4.26 -7.47 6.26
N ASN A 45 3.69 -8.21 7.22
CA ASN A 45 3.35 -7.69 8.55
C ASN A 45 4.58 -7.18 9.29
N VAL A 46 5.69 -7.94 9.29
CA VAL A 46 6.95 -7.54 9.94
C VAL A 46 7.53 -6.29 9.25
N VAL A 47 7.51 -6.22 7.92
CA VAL A 47 7.97 -5.05 7.16
C VAL A 47 7.18 -3.79 7.57
N VAL A 48 5.85 -3.86 7.59
CA VAL A 48 5.00 -2.72 8.00
C VAL A 48 5.29 -2.31 9.44
N ALA A 49 5.44 -3.27 10.36
CA ALA A 49 5.79 -2.97 11.75
C ALA A 49 7.16 -2.30 11.88
N ALA A 50 8.17 -2.77 11.14
CA ALA A 50 9.51 -2.21 11.14
C ALA A 50 9.54 -0.77 10.60
N VAL A 51 8.77 -0.48 9.55
CA VAL A 51 8.60 0.88 9.01
C VAL A 51 8.07 1.83 10.10
N HIS A 52 6.99 1.43 10.79
CA HIS A 52 6.43 2.23 11.89
C HIS A 52 7.44 2.45 13.01
N GLU A 53 8.14 1.39 13.42
CA GLU A 53 9.13 1.46 14.50
C GLU A 53 10.27 2.41 14.13
N PHE A 54 10.88 2.23 12.96
CA PHE A 54 11.97 3.07 12.48
C PHE A 54 11.56 4.54 12.40
N LEU A 55 10.47 4.87 11.69
CA LEU A 55 10.08 6.26 11.47
C LEU A 55 9.74 6.98 12.79
N ARG A 56 9.14 6.28 13.75
CA ARG A 56 8.88 6.83 15.10
C ARG A 56 10.18 7.08 15.87
N THR A 57 11.20 6.23 15.74
CA THR A 57 12.53 6.49 16.34
C THR A 57 13.23 7.70 15.71
N GLN A 58 12.90 8.00 14.45
CA GLN A 58 13.37 9.17 13.71
C GLN A 58 12.47 10.42 13.91
N ASN A 59 11.61 10.42 14.94
CA ASN A 59 10.69 11.51 15.29
C ASN A 59 9.67 11.88 14.21
N PHE A 60 9.33 10.97 13.30
CA PHE A 60 8.22 11.21 12.39
C PHE A 60 6.87 10.95 13.07
N ILE A 61 5.88 11.75 12.70
CA ILE A 61 4.49 11.63 13.15
C ILE A 61 3.67 10.93 12.06
N GLU A 62 2.90 9.91 12.44
CA GLU A 62 1.97 9.26 11.53
C GLU A 62 0.79 10.18 11.25
N VAL A 63 0.47 10.36 9.98
CA VAL A 63 -0.66 11.16 9.52
C VAL A 63 -1.56 10.33 8.63
N HIS A 64 -2.80 10.77 8.45
CA HIS A 64 -3.77 10.14 7.56
C HIS A 64 -4.41 11.20 6.68
N THR A 65 -4.26 11.06 5.37
CA THR A 65 -4.73 12.05 4.41
C THR A 65 -5.90 11.51 3.57
N PRO A 66 -6.74 12.37 2.98
CA PRO A 66 -7.92 11.91 2.24
C PRO A 66 -7.57 11.12 0.97
N ASN A 67 -8.19 9.95 0.81
CA ASN A 67 -8.13 9.16 -0.42
C ASN A 67 -9.17 9.56 -1.47
N ILE A 68 -10.18 10.35 -1.11
CA ILE A 68 -11.16 10.92 -2.04
C ILE A 68 -10.83 12.41 -2.20
N ILE A 69 -10.42 12.79 -3.40
CA ILE A 69 -9.91 14.14 -3.71
C ILE A 69 -10.73 14.81 -4.80
N ALA A 70 -10.83 16.15 -4.76
CA ALA A 70 -11.65 16.92 -5.69
C ALA A 70 -11.01 17.12 -7.07
N SER A 71 -9.71 16.90 -7.20
CA SER A 71 -8.94 17.04 -8.43
C SER A 71 -7.82 16.02 -8.48
N SER A 72 -7.35 15.67 -9.68
CA SER A 72 -6.15 14.82 -9.85
C SER A 72 -4.94 15.41 -9.11
N SER A 73 -4.22 14.58 -8.37
CA SER A 73 -3.09 15.00 -7.52
C SER A 73 -1.83 15.34 -8.33
N GLU A 74 -1.62 14.73 -9.50
CA GLU A 74 -0.34 14.79 -10.23
C GLU A 74 -0.48 14.77 -11.76
N GLY A 75 -1.55 15.38 -12.30
CA GLY A 75 -1.65 15.68 -13.74
C GLY A 75 -1.81 14.48 -14.70
N GLY A 76 -2.02 13.26 -14.18
CA GLY A 76 -2.07 12.03 -14.98
C GLY A 76 -3.45 11.63 -15.53
N THR A 77 -3.43 10.90 -16.65
CA THR A 77 -4.56 10.22 -17.32
C THR A 77 -5.11 9.05 -16.51
N ASP A 78 -4.31 8.48 -15.60
CA ASP A 78 -4.55 7.18 -14.97
C ASP A 78 -5.27 7.33 -13.62
N VAL A 79 -6.38 8.08 -13.63
CA VAL A 79 -7.17 8.40 -12.43
C VAL A 79 -8.45 7.59 -12.36
N PHE A 80 -8.77 7.09 -11.17
CA PHE A 80 -10.10 6.54 -10.90
C PHE A 80 -11.08 7.66 -10.57
N ARG A 81 -12.03 7.89 -11.49
CA ARG A 81 -13.14 8.83 -11.30
C ARG A 81 -14.27 8.16 -10.54
N ILE A 82 -14.79 8.84 -9.53
CA ILE A 82 -15.91 8.36 -8.73
C ILE A 82 -16.98 9.47 -8.60
N LYS A 83 -18.22 9.05 -8.42
CA LYS A 83 -19.31 9.96 -8.08
C LYS A 83 -19.30 10.23 -6.58
N TYR A 84 -19.21 11.49 -6.19
CA TYR A 84 -19.29 11.94 -4.81
C TYR A 84 -20.51 12.85 -4.64
N PHE A 85 -21.66 12.23 -4.36
CA PHE A 85 -22.98 12.88 -4.36
C PHE A 85 -23.28 13.58 -5.70
N GLU A 86 -23.52 14.89 -5.70
CA GLU A 86 -23.74 15.72 -6.88
C GLU A 86 -22.42 16.18 -7.54
N LYS A 87 -21.26 15.80 -7.00
CA LYS A 87 -19.94 16.18 -7.48
C LYS A 87 -19.17 14.98 -8.06
N GLU A 88 -18.20 15.29 -8.91
CA GLU A 88 -17.17 14.35 -9.32
C GLU A 88 -16.01 14.41 -8.31
N ALA A 89 -15.41 13.26 -8.04
CA ALA A 89 -14.20 13.14 -7.24
C ALA A 89 -13.30 12.04 -7.82
N PHE A 90 -12.11 11.93 -7.26
CA PHE A 90 -11.08 11.00 -7.73
C PHE A 90 -10.51 10.23 -6.54
N LEU A 91 -10.04 9.01 -6.77
CA LEU A 91 -9.21 8.31 -5.80
C LEU A 91 -7.76 8.82 -5.90
N ALA A 92 -7.13 9.04 -4.76
CA ALA A 92 -5.78 9.58 -4.67
C ALA A 92 -4.73 8.61 -5.26
N GLN A 93 -3.83 9.13 -6.08
CA GLN A 93 -2.71 8.39 -6.66
C GLN A 93 -1.46 8.43 -5.76
N SER A 94 -1.40 9.41 -4.86
CA SER A 94 -0.40 9.64 -3.82
C SER A 94 -0.96 10.68 -2.83
N PRO A 95 -0.45 10.73 -1.58
CA PRO A 95 -0.76 11.81 -0.63
C PRO A 95 0.12 13.06 -0.84
N GLN A 96 0.82 13.18 -1.98
CA GLN A 96 1.88 14.16 -2.22
C GLN A 96 1.49 15.60 -1.85
N LEU A 97 0.34 16.06 -2.35
CA LEU A 97 -0.13 17.42 -2.09
C LEU A 97 -0.39 17.64 -0.60
N TYR A 98 -0.97 16.66 0.09
CA TYR A 98 -1.28 16.78 1.51
C TYR A 98 -0.03 16.73 2.37
N LYS A 99 0.91 15.79 2.14
CA LYS A 99 2.14 15.71 2.95
C LYS A 99 3.02 16.97 2.78
N GLN A 100 3.05 17.57 1.59
CA GLN A 100 3.70 18.87 1.38
C GLN A 100 2.98 20.02 2.11
N MET A 101 1.65 20.06 2.08
CA MET A 101 0.88 21.05 2.85
C MET A 101 1.17 20.96 4.35
N LEU A 102 1.37 19.73 4.87
CA LEU A 102 1.70 19.52 6.29
C LEU A 102 3.07 20.08 6.68
N MET A 103 4.01 20.26 5.75
CA MET A 103 5.29 20.92 6.03
C MET A 103 5.12 22.39 6.44
N ALA A 104 4.03 23.04 6.04
CA ALA A 104 3.70 24.41 6.45
C ALA A 104 3.03 24.49 7.85
N THR A 105 2.77 23.36 8.50
CA THR A 105 2.02 23.30 9.77
C THR A 105 2.90 23.24 11.02
N GLY A 106 4.21 23.03 10.85
CA GLY A 106 5.14 22.79 11.96
C GLY A 106 5.18 21.33 12.44
N LEU A 107 4.54 20.40 11.72
CA LEU A 107 4.70 18.96 11.99
C LEU A 107 6.09 18.45 11.61
N ASP A 108 6.73 19.11 10.63
CA ASP A 108 8.12 18.97 10.17
C ASP A 108 8.60 17.60 9.69
N ARG A 109 8.08 16.49 10.21
CA ARG A 109 8.44 15.12 9.86
C ARG A 109 7.17 14.27 9.92
N VAL A 110 6.60 13.95 8.78
CA VAL A 110 5.35 13.17 8.69
C VAL A 110 5.55 11.92 7.86
N TYR A 111 4.84 10.86 8.20
CA TYR A 111 4.76 9.66 7.38
C TYR A 111 3.34 9.10 7.33
N GLU A 112 3.04 8.37 6.27
CA GLU A 112 1.76 7.68 6.09
C GLU A 112 2.00 6.35 5.35
N ILE A 113 1.36 5.28 5.80
CA ILE A 113 1.25 4.04 5.01
C ILE A 113 -0.09 4.10 4.29
N ALA A 114 -0.08 4.65 3.08
CA ALA A 114 -1.27 5.04 2.34
C ALA A 114 -1.68 4.02 1.27
N TRP A 115 -2.98 4.02 0.93
CA TRP A 115 -3.52 3.31 -0.21
C TRP A 115 -3.48 4.19 -1.45
N TYR A 116 -2.98 3.64 -2.54
CA TYR A 116 -2.81 4.32 -3.82
C TYR A 116 -3.69 3.68 -4.87
N PHE A 117 -4.34 4.52 -5.67
CA PHE A 117 -5.25 4.09 -6.73
C PHE A 117 -4.78 4.67 -8.07
N ARG A 118 -4.25 3.82 -8.95
CA ARG A 118 -3.77 4.22 -10.29
C ARG A 118 -4.47 3.37 -11.33
N ALA A 119 -5.15 4.01 -12.28
CA ALA A 119 -5.86 3.32 -13.34
C ALA A 119 -4.91 2.94 -14.48
N GLU A 120 -3.89 2.12 -14.19
CA GLU A 120 -2.90 1.68 -15.18
C GLU A 120 -3.60 0.87 -16.29
N GLU A 121 -3.40 1.26 -17.55
CA GLU A 121 -4.04 0.60 -18.70
C GLU A 121 -3.43 -0.78 -19.01
N HIS A 122 -2.19 -1.03 -18.58
CA HIS A 122 -1.44 -2.22 -18.92
C HIS A 122 -1.24 -3.15 -17.72
N ASN A 123 -1.70 -4.40 -17.86
CA ASN A 123 -1.45 -5.42 -16.86
C ASN A 123 -0.02 -5.95 -16.97
N THR A 124 0.78 -5.73 -15.91
CA THR A 124 2.16 -6.17 -15.84
C THR A 124 2.45 -6.85 -14.49
N ARG A 125 3.57 -7.55 -14.40
CA ARG A 125 3.97 -8.24 -13.15
C ARG A 125 4.43 -7.30 -12.03
N ARG A 126 4.48 -5.99 -12.26
CA ARG A 126 5.03 -4.99 -11.33
C ARG A 126 4.04 -3.90 -10.94
N HIS A 127 2.87 -3.84 -11.58
CA HIS A 127 1.89 -2.78 -11.36
C HIS A 127 0.57 -3.38 -10.85
N LEU A 128 -0.06 -2.69 -9.90
CA LEU A 128 -1.39 -2.96 -9.39
C LEU A 128 -2.17 -1.65 -9.41
N ASN A 129 -3.46 -1.72 -9.72
CA ASN A 129 -4.30 -0.53 -9.74
C ASN A 129 -4.71 -0.04 -8.35
N GLU A 130 -4.58 -0.93 -7.35
CA GLU A 130 -4.67 -0.63 -5.93
C GLU A 130 -3.41 -1.17 -5.26
N SER A 131 -2.67 -0.30 -4.58
CA SER A 131 -1.44 -0.67 -3.88
C SER A 131 -1.32 0.07 -2.55
N THR A 132 -0.40 -0.39 -1.70
CA THR A 132 -0.05 0.30 -0.46
C THR A 132 1.38 0.80 -0.60
N ALA A 133 1.63 2.05 -0.23
CA ALA A 133 2.95 2.66 -0.25
C ALA A 133 3.28 3.27 1.12
N VAL A 134 4.58 3.43 1.37
CA VAL A 134 5.09 4.20 2.51
C VAL A 134 5.47 5.58 1.98
N ASP A 135 4.78 6.60 2.47
CA ASP A 135 5.11 8.01 2.23
C ASP A 135 5.75 8.62 3.46
N LEU A 136 6.69 9.51 3.20
CA LEU A 136 7.21 10.43 4.20
C LEU A 136 7.51 11.77 3.55
N GLU A 137 7.51 12.82 4.37
CA GLU A 137 7.91 14.18 4.00
C GLU A 137 8.61 14.82 5.21
N MET A 138 9.65 15.63 4.95
CA MET A 138 10.46 16.26 5.98
C MET A 138 10.79 17.71 5.61
N ALA A 139 10.54 18.64 6.52
CA ALA A 139 10.87 20.05 6.41
C ALA A 139 12.30 20.32 6.91
N PHE A 140 12.82 21.51 6.57
CA PHE A 140 14.13 22.00 7.03
C PHE A 140 15.32 21.11 6.67
N ILE A 141 15.24 20.38 5.55
CA ILE A 141 16.37 19.67 4.95
C ILE A 141 17.32 20.65 4.25
N ASN A 142 18.59 20.30 4.15
CA ASN A 142 19.57 21.10 3.41
C ASN A 142 19.50 20.80 1.92
N ASP A 143 19.42 19.52 1.58
CA ASP A 143 19.38 18.97 0.23
C ASP A 143 18.75 17.57 0.24
N GLU A 144 18.65 16.94 -0.93
CA GLU A 144 18.07 15.61 -1.10
C GLU A 144 18.85 14.48 -0.39
N GLU A 145 20.13 14.69 -0.05
CA GLU A 145 20.93 13.68 0.64
C GLU A 145 20.41 13.43 2.06
N ASP A 146 19.83 14.46 2.69
CA ASP A 146 19.20 14.32 4.01
C ASP A 146 18.02 13.35 3.97
N ILE A 147 17.22 13.35 2.89
CA ILE A 147 16.08 12.43 2.75
C ILE A 147 16.52 11.06 2.24
N MET A 148 17.53 11.00 1.37
CA MET A 148 18.11 9.74 0.88
C MET A 148 18.70 8.90 2.01
N LYS A 149 19.40 9.52 2.98
CA LYS A 149 19.92 8.81 4.16
C LYS A 149 18.81 8.20 5.01
N ILE A 150 17.73 8.94 5.26
CA ILE A 150 16.57 8.41 5.99
C ILE A 150 15.95 7.21 5.24
N LEU A 151 15.91 7.28 3.92
CA LEU A 151 15.39 6.19 3.10
C LEU A 151 16.31 4.95 3.10
N GLU A 152 17.63 5.15 3.01
CA GLU A 152 18.62 4.07 3.07
C GLU A 152 18.62 3.37 4.44
N ASP A 153 18.50 4.13 5.53
CA ASP A 153 18.44 3.57 6.89
C ASP A 153 17.11 2.84 7.16
N LEU A 154 16.04 3.17 6.43
CA LEU A 154 14.73 2.53 6.54
C LEU A 154 14.67 1.17 5.82
N VAL A 155 15.39 1.00 4.71
CA VAL A 155 15.28 -0.14 3.76
C VAL A 155 16.28 -1.25 4.07
#